data_AF-W9T0L5-F1
#
_entry.id   AF-W9T0L5-F1
#
_cell.length_a   1.000
_cell.length_b   1.000
_cell.length_c   1.000
_cell.angle_alpha   90.00
_cell.angle_beta   90.00
_cell.angle_gamma   90.00
#
_symmetry.space_group_name_H-M   'P 1'
#
loop_
_entity.id
_entity.type
_entity.pdbx_description
1 polymer ?
#
loop_
_entity_poly.entity_id
_entity_poly.type
_entity_poly.pdbx_seq_one_letter_code
_entity_poly.pdbx_strand_id
1 'polypeptide(L)'
;MASLASLSTPPPLSCRKSLLLLHSLSTFSILKKKYFPSSSSPTLPLLDRKRLLFPPPIRCSSSDPTQNADSEPKTTSSSTPPPPPPSPLSSPGDWAYRLCAGLGGIGFLETTYLTYLKLTNSAAFCPIGGGTCGDVLDSDYAVVFGVPLPLIGMISYGLVAALGVQLTRKSLPFGLVESDGRQILLWSTTSMAAASAYFLYILTTKFSGTSCSYCLLSVLLSFSLFLITLKDFGLQNVQKEVSLQLCIASLVVLTLNSSYSAFRPVPPRNMDDVNLPYFTTEITTPSSPYALSLAKHLNTIGAKMYGAFWCSHCVEQKEKFGQEAAKLLNYVECFPNGFSKGTKMEKECLDVGIEGFPTWVIKGEKKSGELKFSELAESSGFTSDEVTQSTEVVQ
;
A
#
# COMPACT_ATOMS: atom_id res chain seq x y z
N MET A 1 11.15 53.62 70.38
CA MET A 1 11.17 53.19 71.79
C MET A 1 9.88 52.44 72.07
N ALA A 2 9.94 51.36 72.85
CA ALA A 2 8.85 50.41 73.19
C ALA A 2 8.16 49.75 71.97
N SER A 3 8.26 48.43 71.71
CA SER A 3 8.08 47.21 72.52
C SER A 3 6.63 46.75 72.69
N LEU A 4 6.33 45.59 72.07
CA LEU A 4 5.70 44.38 72.67
C LEU A 4 4.23 44.50 73.17
N ALA A 5 3.36 43.48 73.21
CA ALA A 5 3.35 42.06 72.80
C ALA A 5 1.88 41.53 72.92
N SER A 6 1.39 40.39 72.40
CA SER A 6 1.80 39.45 71.32
C SER A 6 0.67 38.37 71.14
N LEU A 7 0.91 37.37 70.27
CA LEU A 7 0.17 36.11 70.01
C LEU A 7 -1.01 36.20 69.00
N SER A 8 -1.16 35.29 68.03
CA SER A 8 -0.28 34.21 67.51
C SER A 8 -0.67 33.87 66.05
N THR A 9 0.21 33.22 65.29
CA THR A 9 0.08 32.97 63.82
C THR A 9 0.41 31.50 63.46
N PRO A 10 0.60 31.09 62.17
CA PRO A 10 -0.41 30.52 61.27
C PRO A 10 -0.07 29.06 60.84
N PRO A 11 -0.59 28.50 59.71
CA PRO A 11 0.04 28.80 58.41
C PRO A 11 -0.93 29.00 57.20
N PRO A 12 -0.51 29.77 56.17
CA PRO A 12 -1.21 29.93 54.88
C PRO A 12 -0.54 29.14 53.73
N LEU A 13 -1.12 29.17 52.52
CA LEU A 13 -0.58 28.98 51.14
C LEU A 13 -1.71 28.33 50.28
N SER A 14 -2.32 28.89 49.24
CA SER A 14 -1.95 29.81 48.14
C SER A 14 -1.41 29.16 46.85
N CYS A 15 -2.15 29.39 45.76
CA CYS A 15 -1.70 29.59 44.36
C CYS A 15 -1.42 28.42 43.38
N ARG A 16 -2.25 28.42 42.30
CA ARG A 16 -1.87 28.69 40.88
C ARG A 16 -1.68 27.52 39.89
N LYS A 17 -2.67 27.41 38.97
CA LYS A 17 -2.59 27.34 37.49
C LYS A 17 -1.32 26.75 36.79
N SER A 18 -1.61 25.76 35.92
CA SER A 18 -1.32 25.76 34.46
C SER A 18 -0.04 25.09 33.86
N LEU A 19 -0.30 23.98 33.14
CA LEU A 19 0.19 23.62 31.78
C LEU A 19 1.65 23.18 31.51
N LEU A 20 1.76 22.29 30.51
CA LEU A 20 2.93 21.83 29.70
C LEU A 20 3.86 20.77 30.34
N LEU A 21 4.58 19.89 29.62
CA LEU A 21 4.48 19.14 28.34
C LEU A 21 5.90 18.55 28.10
N LEU A 22 5.99 17.43 27.37
CA LEU A 22 7.15 16.91 26.57
C LEU A 22 8.12 15.86 27.17
N HIS A 23 8.20 14.72 26.44
CA HIS A 23 9.36 13.84 26.15
C HIS A 23 10.01 13.05 27.32
N SER A 24 10.33 11.75 27.21
CA SER A 24 11.25 11.19 26.21
C SER A 24 11.34 9.64 26.25
N LEU A 25 11.24 9.01 25.07
CA LEU A 25 11.98 7.84 24.53
C LEU A 25 12.33 6.57 25.35
N SER A 26 12.12 5.42 24.68
CA SER A 26 12.86 4.13 24.79
C SER A 26 12.61 3.30 26.06
N THR A 27 12.39 1.98 26.01
CA THR A 27 13.05 0.95 25.18
C THR A 27 12.14 -0.25 24.86
N PHE A 28 12.44 -0.97 23.78
CA PHE A 28 11.86 -2.26 23.41
C PHE A 28 12.95 -3.35 23.49
N SER A 29 12.73 -4.44 24.24
CA SER A 29 13.52 -5.70 24.21
C SER A 29 12.74 -6.78 24.98
N ILE A 30 12.05 -7.72 24.32
CA ILE A 30 12.57 -9.03 23.85
C ILE A 30 13.18 -9.88 24.97
N LEU A 31 12.53 -10.98 25.39
CA LEU A 31 13.05 -12.36 25.22
C LEU A 31 12.10 -13.52 25.68
N LYS A 32 11.90 -14.48 24.77
CA LYS A 32 11.77 -15.96 24.92
C LYS A 32 10.85 -16.60 25.99
N LYS A 33 9.69 -17.09 25.51
CA LYS A 33 9.38 -18.52 25.24
C LYS A 33 10.26 -19.62 25.89
N LYS A 34 9.71 -20.33 26.90
CA LYS A 34 9.86 -21.77 27.31
C LYS A 34 9.23 -21.93 28.72
N TYR A 35 8.70 -23.06 29.22
CA TYR A 35 8.70 -24.49 28.85
C TYR A 35 7.38 -25.13 29.38
N PHE A 36 6.85 -26.21 28.75
CA PHE A 36 5.84 -27.12 29.35
C PHE A 36 6.59 -28.24 30.10
N PRO A 37 6.14 -28.75 31.27
CA PRO A 37 5.36 -29.99 31.20
C PRO A 37 4.35 -30.28 32.34
N SER A 38 3.35 -31.09 31.97
CA SER A 38 2.75 -32.22 32.71
C SER A 38 2.20 -32.11 34.15
N SER A 39 0.91 -32.47 34.24
CA SER A 39 0.27 -33.34 35.26
C SER A 39 0.37 -33.00 36.75
N SER A 40 -0.76 -32.60 37.33
CA SER A 40 -1.52 -33.45 38.27
C SER A 40 -2.87 -32.84 38.62
N SER A 41 -3.92 -33.66 38.70
CA SER A 41 -5.14 -33.32 39.46
C SER A 41 -4.87 -33.59 40.94
N PRO A 42 -5.51 -32.86 41.88
CA PRO A 42 -6.67 -33.51 42.52
C PRO A 42 -7.82 -32.57 42.95
N THR A 43 -9.02 -33.17 42.98
CA THR A 43 -10.22 -32.92 43.83
C THR A 43 -10.65 -31.52 44.30
N LEU A 44 -11.93 -31.25 44.01
CA LEU A 44 -12.88 -30.36 44.70
C LEU A 44 -12.73 -30.26 46.24
N PRO A 45 -13.22 -29.15 46.79
CA PRO A 45 -14.34 -29.25 47.75
C PRO A 45 -15.62 -28.52 47.30
N LEU A 46 -16.74 -29.00 47.86
CA LEU A 46 -18.10 -28.46 47.79
C LEU A 46 -18.31 -27.27 48.74
N LEU A 47 -19.52 -26.68 48.71
CA LEU A 47 -20.10 -25.62 49.58
C LEU A 47 -19.68 -24.17 49.22
N ASP A 48 -20.55 -23.14 49.31
CA ASP A 48 -21.97 -23.11 49.71
C ASP A 48 -22.79 -22.06 48.94
N ARG A 49 -24.11 -22.26 48.91
CA ARG A 49 -25.13 -21.48 48.21
C ARG A 49 -25.61 -20.29 49.05
N LYS A 50 -25.11 -19.07 48.80
CA LYS A 50 -25.73 -17.84 49.32
C LYS A 50 -26.33 -16.97 48.22
N ARG A 51 -27.68 -16.89 48.24
CA ARG A 51 -28.42 -15.78 47.61
C ARG A 51 -27.99 -14.48 48.28
N LEU A 52 -27.68 -13.46 47.48
CA LEU A 52 -27.73 -12.07 47.92
C LEU A 52 -28.79 -11.35 47.08
N LEU A 53 -29.61 -10.55 47.77
CA LEU A 53 -30.81 -9.92 47.21
C LEU A 53 -30.42 -8.71 46.36
N PHE A 54 -31.14 -8.52 45.25
CA PHE A 54 -31.16 -7.24 44.54
C PHE A 54 -31.95 -6.21 45.37
N PRO A 55 -31.44 -4.99 45.60
CA PRO A 55 -32.26 -3.89 46.07
C PRO A 55 -33.21 -3.40 44.95
N PRO A 56 -34.42 -2.92 45.28
CA PRO A 56 -35.41 -2.49 44.28
C PRO A 56 -35.08 -1.11 43.68
N PRO A 57 -35.62 -0.78 42.49
CA PRO A 57 -35.38 0.50 41.83
C PRO A 57 -36.10 1.66 42.55
N ILE A 58 -35.37 2.76 42.75
CA ILE A 58 -35.89 3.98 43.37
C ILE A 58 -36.76 4.73 42.34
N ARG A 59 -38.05 4.90 42.67
CA ARG A 59 -38.92 5.87 41.99
C ARG A 59 -38.60 7.28 42.51
N CYS A 60 -38.07 8.15 41.66
CA CYS A 60 -38.08 9.58 41.93
C CYS A 60 -39.47 10.14 41.61
N SER A 61 -40.24 10.48 42.64
CA SER A 61 -41.49 11.23 42.53
C SER A 61 -41.23 12.65 43.01
N SER A 62 -41.34 13.65 42.13
CA SER A 62 -41.29 15.06 42.50
C SER A 62 -42.70 15.55 42.84
N SER A 63 -42.90 15.98 44.07
CA SER A 63 -44.12 16.63 44.55
C SER A 63 -43.76 17.98 45.16
N ASP A 64 -44.35 19.07 44.64
CA ASP A 64 -44.49 20.35 45.34
C ASP A 64 -45.58 21.21 44.64
N PRO A 65 -46.11 22.28 45.27
CA PRO A 65 -47.56 22.30 45.50
C PRO A 65 -48.40 23.28 44.66
N THR A 66 -49.71 23.12 44.86
CA THR A 66 -50.90 23.84 44.38
C THR A 66 -50.79 25.37 44.32
N GLN A 67 -51.25 25.96 43.20
CA GLN A 67 -52.08 27.18 43.20
C GLN A 67 -53.18 27.08 42.13
N ASN A 68 -54.27 27.83 42.35
CA ASN A 68 -55.60 27.63 41.74
C ASN A 68 -55.76 28.30 40.36
N ALA A 69 -56.67 27.79 39.51
CA ALA A 69 -57.88 28.52 39.04
C ALA A 69 -58.68 27.77 37.94
N ASP A 70 -59.98 27.60 38.19
CA ASP A 70 -61.16 27.63 37.29
C ASP A 70 -61.36 26.65 36.10
N SER A 71 -62.65 26.50 35.73
CA SER A 71 -63.21 25.36 34.98
C SER A 71 -64.01 25.75 33.71
N GLU A 72 -63.89 24.90 32.67
CA GLU A 72 -64.86 24.66 31.56
C GLU A 72 -65.24 25.81 30.57
N PRO A 73 -65.88 25.53 29.40
CA PRO A 73 -66.05 24.26 28.67
C PRO A 73 -65.82 24.30 27.13
N LYS A 74 -65.72 23.10 26.52
CA LYS A 74 -66.10 22.66 25.14
C LYS A 74 -65.78 23.53 23.90
N THR A 75 -65.20 22.88 22.88
CA THR A 75 -65.77 22.83 21.51
C THR A 75 -65.30 21.57 20.76
N THR A 76 -66.21 20.93 20.02
CA THR A 76 -66.00 19.72 19.21
C THR A 76 -65.71 20.08 17.76
N SER A 77 -64.62 19.54 17.17
CA SER A 77 -64.39 19.61 15.71
C SER A 77 -63.59 18.43 15.15
N SER A 78 -64.25 17.65 14.28
CA SER A 78 -63.72 17.00 13.05
C SER A 78 -62.39 16.21 13.10
N SER A 79 -62.50 14.88 13.06
CA SER A 79 -61.41 13.95 12.74
C SER A 79 -61.07 13.91 11.24
N THR A 80 -59.79 13.96 10.89
CA THR A 80 -59.24 13.58 9.58
C THR A 80 -58.15 12.52 9.80
N PRO A 81 -58.13 11.39 9.08
CA PRO A 81 -57.07 10.40 9.24
C PRO A 81 -55.73 10.95 8.71
N PRO A 82 -54.59 10.68 9.39
CA PRO A 82 -53.29 11.09 8.89
C PRO A 82 -52.93 10.34 7.59
N PRO A 83 -52.17 10.97 6.66
CA PRO A 83 -51.68 10.29 5.47
C PRO A 83 -50.74 9.13 5.85
N PRO A 84 -50.63 8.09 5.00
CA PRO A 84 -49.73 6.97 5.26
C PRO A 84 -48.28 7.47 5.41
N PRO A 85 -47.47 6.86 6.29
CA PRO A 85 -46.10 7.29 6.50
C PRO A 85 -45.32 7.19 5.18
N PRO A 86 -44.51 8.21 4.81
CA PRO A 86 -43.65 8.09 3.66
C PRO A 86 -42.68 6.92 3.87
N SER A 87 -42.45 6.15 2.80
CA SER A 87 -41.46 5.05 2.76
C SER A 87 -40.14 5.50 3.39
N PRO A 88 -39.43 4.64 4.15
CA PRO A 88 -38.26 5.05 4.92
C PRO A 88 -37.17 5.59 3.98
N LEU A 89 -37.08 6.92 3.93
CA LEU A 89 -36.03 7.65 3.25
C LEU A 89 -34.71 7.33 3.98
N SER A 90 -33.87 6.54 3.33
CA SER A 90 -32.57 6.13 3.85
C SER A 90 -31.77 7.34 4.35
N SER A 91 -31.17 7.21 5.53
CA SER A 91 -30.52 8.33 6.22
C SER A 91 -29.38 8.90 5.36
N PRO A 92 -29.03 10.20 5.48
CA PRO A 92 -28.01 10.83 4.65
C PRO A 92 -26.59 10.23 4.71
N GLY A 93 -26.29 9.30 5.63
CA GLY A 93 -25.03 8.52 5.65
C GLY A 93 -25.15 7.07 5.14
N ASP A 94 -26.35 6.47 5.13
CA ASP A 94 -26.55 5.05 4.79
C ASP A 94 -26.12 4.74 3.34
N TRP A 95 -26.31 5.69 2.43
CA TRP A 95 -25.87 5.57 1.03
C TRP A 95 -24.35 5.74 0.88
N ALA A 96 -23.72 6.59 1.69
CA ALA A 96 -22.28 6.84 1.66
C ALA A 96 -21.50 5.59 2.08
N TYR A 97 -21.91 4.93 3.18
CA TYR A 97 -21.29 3.68 3.63
C TYR A 97 -21.45 2.53 2.63
N ARG A 98 -22.58 2.46 1.92
CA ARG A 98 -22.80 1.48 0.83
C ARG A 98 -21.89 1.73 -0.37
N LEU A 99 -21.62 2.99 -0.73
CA LEU A 99 -20.64 3.33 -1.76
C LEU A 99 -19.21 3.03 -1.28
N CYS A 100 -18.86 3.33 -0.03
CA CYS A 100 -17.57 2.95 0.55
C CYS A 100 -17.36 1.43 0.52
N ALA A 101 -18.39 0.64 0.84
CA ALA A 101 -18.36 -0.81 0.74
C ALA A 101 -18.14 -1.29 -0.71
N GLY A 102 -18.83 -0.70 -1.69
CA GLY A 102 -18.68 -1.04 -3.10
C GLY A 102 -17.31 -0.68 -3.68
N LEU A 103 -16.87 0.56 -3.51
CA LEU A 103 -15.56 1.04 -3.99
C LEU A 103 -14.40 0.34 -3.27
N GLY A 104 -14.53 0.11 -1.96
CA GLY A 104 -13.58 -0.70 -1.19
C GLY A 104 -13.51 -2.15 -1.70
N GLY A 105 -14.65 -2.75 -2.04
CA GLY A 105 -14.69 -4.09 -2.64
C GLY A 105 -14.01 -4.17 -4.01
N ILE A 106 -14.18 -3.15 -4.87
CA ILE A 106 -13.50 -3.07 -6.17
C ILE A 106 -11.98 -2.95 -5.96
N GLY A 107 -11.53 -2.03 -5.11
CA GLY A 107 -10.09 -1.87 -4.81
C GLY A 107 -9.49 -3.11 -4.14
N PHE A 108 -10.26 -3.84 -3.33
CA PHE A 108 -9.84 -5.13 -2.77
C PHE A 108 -9.63 -6.18 -3.87
N LEU A 109 -10.53 -6.29 -4.84
CA LEU A 109 -10.39 -7.22 -5.96
C LEU A 109 -9.19 -6.86 -6.86
N GLU A 110 -9.03 -5.58 -7.20
CA GLU A 110 -7.89 -5.05 -7.97
C GLU A 110 -6.56 -5.40 -7.29
N THR A 111 -6.43 -5.06 -6.00
CA THR A 111 -5.18 -5.27 -5.25
C THR A 111 -4.95 -6.75 -4.89
N THR A 112 -5.99 -7.57 -4.76
CA THR A 112 -5.86 -9.04 -4.70
C THR A 112 -5.28 -9.60 -5.99
N TYR A 113 -5.76 -9.15 -7.16
CA TYR A 113 -5.24 -9.58 -8.47
C TYR A 113 -3.76 -9.20 -8.63
N LEU A 114 -3.39 -7.95 -8.34
CA LEU A 114 -1.99 -7.53 -8.39
C LEU A 114 -1.09 -8.27 -7.38
N THR A 115 -1.62 -8.58 -6.19
CA THR A 115 -0.90 -9.40 -5.19
C THR A 115 -0.65 -10.81 -5.72
N TYR A 116 -1.66 -11.44 -6.33
CA TYR A 116 -1.54 -12.77 -6.94
C TYR A 116 -0.46 -12.77 -8.05
N LEU A 117 -0.50 -11.81 -8.98
CA LEU A 117 0.50 -11.69 -10.04
C LEU A 117 1.92 -11.55 -9.47
N LYS A 118 2.11 -10.69 -8.47
CA LYS A 118 3.42 -10.45 -7.85
C LYS A 118 3.95 -11.68 -7.11
N LEU A 119 3.08 -12.47 -6.48
CA LEU A 119 3.46 -13.72 -5.80
C LEU A 119 3.72 -14.88 -6.78
N THR A 120 3.17 -14.83 -7.99
CA THR A 120 3.33 -15.85 -9.04
C THR A 120 4.33 -15.44 -10.13
N ASN A 121 5.01 -14.30 -9.97
CA ASN A 121 5.90 -13.69 -10.98
C ASN A 121 5.26 -13.67 -12.39
N SER A 122 3.97 -13.35 -12.46
CA SER A 122 3.18 -13.36 -13.70
C SER A 122 2.96 -11.95 -14.23
N ALA A 123 3.15 -11.75 -15.53
CA ALA A 123 3.00 -10.44 -16.17
C ALA A 123 1.56 -9.90 -16.06
N ALA A 124 1.42 -8.61 -15.75
CA ALA A 124 0.12 -7.95 -15.66
C ALA A 124 -0.46 -7.63 -17.05
N PHE A 125 -1.71 -8.03 -17.29
CA PHE A 125 -2.43 -7.64 -18.50
C PHE A 125 -2.90 -6.19 -18.38
N CYS A 126 -2.32 -5.26 -19.14
CA CYS A 126 -2.76 -3.86 -19.13
C CYS A 126 -3.59 -3.47 -20.36
N PRO A 127 -4.91 -3.23 -20.21
CA PRO A 127 -5.81 -2.97 -21.34
C PRO A 127 -5.62 -1.58 -21.98
N ILE A 128 -4.91 -0.68 -21.31
CA ILE A 128 -4.65 0.69 -21.79
C ILE A 128 -3.14 0.92 -21.61
N GLY A 129 -2.41 1.21 -22.70
CA GLY A 129 -0.98 1.58 -22.64
C GLY A 129 0.03 0.52 -23.10
N GLY A 130 -0.39 -0.58 -23.74
CA GLY A 130 0.52 -1.43 -24.53
C GLY A 130 1.59 -2.20 -23.75
N GLY A 131 1.30 -2.62 -22.51
CA GLY A 131 2.18 -3.51 -21.71
C GLY A 131 3.06 -2.83 -20.66
N THR A 132 3.13 -1.50 -20.64
CA THR A 132 4.07 -0.71 -19.79
C THR A 132 3.80 -0.74 -18.27
N CYS A 133 2.83 -1.51 -17.80
CA CYS A 133 2.58 -1.63 -16.35
C CYS A 133 3.64 -2.45 -15.62
N GLY A 134 4.36 -3.34 -16.32
CA GLY A 134 5.44 -4.15 -15.76
C GLY A 134 6.50 -3.28 -15.09
N ASP A 135 7.02 -2.28 -15.80
CA ASP A 135 8.04 -1.33 -15.31
C ASP A 135 7.72 -0.77 -13.92
N VAL A 136 6.45 -0.47 -13.65
CA VAL A 136 5.99 0.10 -12.37
C VAL A 136 5.78 -0.99 -11.33
N LEU A 137 5.12 -2.10 -11.69
CA LEU A 137 4.79 -3.22 -10.80
C LEU A 137 6.00 -4.08 -10.41
N ASP A 138 7.07 -4.03 -11.19
CA ASP A 138 8.33 -4.74 -10.97
C ASP A 138 9.48 -3.86 -10.47
N SER A 139 9.30 -2.54 -10.43
CA SER A 139 10.23 -1.62 -9.75
C SER A 139 10.29 -1.78 -8.22
N ASP A 140 11.35 -1.24 -7.61
CA ASP A 140 11.49 -1.09 -6.16
C ASP A 140 10.31 -0.33 -5.50
N TYR A 141 9.59 0.51 -6.26
CA TYR A 141 8.44 1.24 -5.74
C TYR A 141 7.21 0.34 -5.50
N ALA A 142 7.18 -0.86 -6.08
CA ALA A 142 6.15 -1.86 -5.84
C ALA A 142 6.28 -2.59 -4.48
N VAL A 143 7.31 -2.27 -3.69
CA VAL A 143 7.59 -2.90 -2.38
C VAL A 143 7.80 -1.85 -1.30
N VAL A 144 7.15 -2.01 -0.15
CA VAL A 144 7.25 -1.13 1.02
C VAL A 144 7.71 -1.96 2.21
N PHE A 145 8.88 -1.63 2.79
CA PHE A 145 9.53 -2.42 3.86
C PHE A 145 9.64 -3.93 3.57
N GLY A 146 9.89 -4.31 2.31
CA GLY A 146 9.97 -5.73 1.89
C GLY A 146 8.62 -6.41 1.67
N VAL A 147 7.49 -5.72 1.89
CA VAL A 147 6.14 -6.22 1.64
C VAL A 147 5.63 -5.68 0.29
N PRO A 148 5.04 -6.51 -0.59
CA PRO A 148 4.42 -6.02 -1.82
C PRO A 148 3.35 -4.95 -1.52
N LEU A 149 3.47 -3.79 -2.17
CA LEU A 149 2.50 -2.70 -2.08
C LEU A 149 1.05 -3.15 -2.35
N PRO A 150 0.72 -4.00 -3.34
CA PRO A 150 -0.65 -4.46 -3.53
C PRO A 150 -1.19 -5.28 -2.33
N LEU A 151 -0.35 -5.92 -1.53
CA LEU A 151 -0.81 -6.62 -0.31
C LEU A 151 -1.27 -5.62 0.77
N ILE A 152 -0.58 -4.48 0.89
CA ILE A 152 -0.97 -3.36 1.77
C ILE A 152 -2.27 -2.72 1.26
N GLY A 153 -2.39 -2.57 -0.06
CA GLY A 153 -3.63 -2.17 -0.74
C GLY A 153 -4.79 -3.10 -0.40
N MET A 154 -4.61 -4.41 -0.52
CA MET A 154 -5.61 -5.42 -0.20
C MET A 154 -6.11 -5.33 1.24
N ILE A 155 -5.21 -5.14 2.21
CA ILE A 155 -5.59 -4.98 3.63
C ILE A 155 -6.38 -3.68 3.84
N SER A 156 -5.93 -2.56 3.26
CA SER A 156 -6.56 -1.24 3.45
C SER A 156 -7.93 -1.12 2.76
N TYR A 157 -8.05 -1.54 1.51
CA TYR A 157 -9.34 -1.62 0.81
C TYR A 157 -10.31 -2.62 1.47
N GLY A 158 -9.80 -3.77 1.93
CA GLY A 158 -10.57 -4.75 2.67
C GLY A 158 -11.13 -4.20 3.99
N LEU A 159 -10.33 -3.42 4.73
CA LEU A 159 -10.77 -2.72 5.95
C LEU A 159 -11.88 -1.70 5.65
N VAL A 160 -11.71 -0.86 4.62
CA VAL A 160 -12.73 0.12 4.21
C VAL A 160 -14.02 -0.58 3.78
N ALA A 161 -13.93 -1.66 3.02
CA ALA A 161 -15.08 -2.46 2.60
C ALA A 161 -15.83 -3.05 3.81
N ALA A 162 -15.08 -3.66 4.75
CA ALA A 162 -15.63 -4.26 5.96
C ALA A 162 -16.30 -3.21 6.87
N LEU A 163 -15.69 -2.04 7.08
CA LEU A 163 -16.27 -0.95 7.85
C LEU A 163 -17.53 -0.39 7.19
N GLY A 164 -17.53 -0.18 5.87
CA GLY A 164 -18.72 0.26 5.12
C GLY A 164 -19.91 -0.70 5.28
N VAL A 165 -19.67 -2.01 5.23
CA VAL A 165 -20.70 -3.03 5.47
C VAL A 165 -21.19 -3.03 6.93
N GLN A 166 -20.28 -2.93 7.91
CA GLN A 166 -20.62 -2.94 9.33
C GLN A 166 -21.42 -1.70 9.75
N LEU A 167 -21.04 -0.51 9.27
CA LEU A 167 -21.77 0.74 9.49
C LEU A 167 -23.16 0.68 8.84
N THR A 168 -23.26 0.20 7.58
CA THR A 168 -24.56 0.00 6.90
C THR A 168 -25.48 -0.95 7.67
N ARG A 169 -24.93 -2.02 8.28
CA ARG A 169 -25.69 -3.01 9.05
C ARG A 169 -25.93 -2.60 10.51
N LYS A 170 -25.35 -1.48 10.96
CA LYS A 170 -25.32 -1.03 12.37
C LYS A 170 -24.81 -2.14 13.32
N SER A 171 -23.95 -3.01 12.80
CA SER A 171 -23.47 -4.23 13.46
C SER A 171 -21.95 -4.17 13.63
N LEU A 172 -21.49 -3.22 14.44
CA LEU A 172 -20.08 -3.09 14.81
C LEU A 172 -19.70 -4.19 15.81
N PRO A 173 -18.75 -5.08 15.49
CA PRO A 173 -18.20 -6.03 16.45
C PRO A 173 -17.31 -5.29 17.48
N PHE A 174 -16.99 -5.96 18.59
CA PHE A 174 -16.12 -5.45 19.66
C PHE A 174 -16.62 -4.22 20.43
N GLY A 175 -17.91 -3.86 20.32
CA GLY A 175 -18.50 -2.79 21.15
C GLY A 175 -18.09 -1.37 20.76
N LEU A 176 -17.53 -1.19 19.55
CA LEU A 176 -17.26 0.11 18.97
C LEU A 176 -18.56 0.88 18.72
N VAL A 177 -18.57 2.17 19.06
CA VAL A 177 -19.72 3.05 18.80
C VAL A 177 -19.71 3.46 17.32
N GLU A 178 -20.88 3.75 16.74
CA GLU A 178 -21.02 4.20 15.34
C GLU A 178 -20.12 5.41 15.01
N SER A 179 -19.92 6.31 15.98
CA SER A 179 -19.00 7.44 15.91
C SER A 179 -17.54 7.01 15.69
N ASP A 180 -17.08 5.96 16.38
CA ASP A 180 -15.70 5.47 16.31
C ASP A 180 -15.44 4.85 14.93
N GLY A 181 -16.38 4.04 14.44
CA GLY A 181 -16.30 3.44 13.11
C GLY A 181 -16.21 4.48 11.99
N ARG A 182 -16.96 5.59 12.12
CA ARG A 182 -16.94 6.72 11.18
C ARG A 182 -15.63 7.51 11.23
N GLN A 183 -15.02 7.69 12.41
CA GLN A 183 -13.68 8.29 12.54
C GLN A 183 -12.59 7.40 11.94
N ILE A 184 -12.62 6.09 12.23
CA ILE A 184 -11.67 5.11 11.67
C ILE A 184 -11.78 5.06 10.14
N LEU A 185 -13.00 5.11 9.59
CA LEU A 185 -13.25 5.19 8.15
C LEU A 185 -12.67 6.48 7.53
N LEU A 186 -12.81 7.63 8.21
CA LEU A 186 -12.21 8.89 7.76
C LEU A 186 -10.67 8.82 7.78
N TRP A 187 -10.06 8.35 8.87
CA TRP A 187 -8.60 8.28 9.00
C TRP A 187 -7.97 7.28 8.01
N SER A 188 -8.59 6.11 7.82
CA SER A 188 -8.12 5.12 6.84
C SER A 188 -8.20 5.64 5.41
N THR A 189 -9.33 6.24 5.00
CA THR A 189 -9.46 6.84 3.65
C THR A 189 -8.55 8.06 3.45
N THR A 190 -8.29 8.86 4.50
CA THR A 190 -7.27 9.93 4.48
C THR A 190 -5.86 9.36 4.21
N SER A 191 -5.50 8.28 4.91
CA SER A 191 -4.22 7.59 4.75
C SER A 191 -4.05 7.03 3.33
N MET A 192 -5.09 6.36 2.81
CA MET A 192 -5.09 5.80 1.45
C MET A 192 -4.97 6.88 0.37
N ALA A 193 -5.70 8.01 0.50
CA ALA A 193 -5.57 9.13 -0.43
C ALA A 193 -4.18 9.78 -0.38
N ALA A 194 -3.58 9.95 0.80
CA ALA A 194 -2.23 10.48 0.95
C ALA A 194 -1.17 9.56 0.32
N ALA A 195 -1.29 8.24 0.52
CA ALA A 195 -0.42 7.25 -0.11
C ALA A 195 -0.58 7.25 -1.64
N SER A 196 -1.83 7.23 -2.14
CA SER A 196 -2.12 7.30 -3.58
C SER A 196 -1.60 8.58 -4.23
N ALA A 197 -1.68 9.73 -3.56
CA ALA A 197 -1.09 10.98 -4.05
C ALA A 197 0.44 10.89 -4.17
N TYR A 198 1.10 10.25 -3.20
CA TYR A 198 2.55 10.03 -3.21
C TYR A 198 2.97 9.05 -4.32
N PHE A 199 2.20 7.98 -4.57
CA PHE A 199 2.46 7.06 -5.68
C PHE A 199 2.21 7.71 -7.05
N LEU A 200 1.19 8.57 -7.18
CA LEU A 200 0.97 9.36 -8.39
C LEU A 200 2.14 10.33 -8.65
N TYR A 201 2.69 10.95 -7.59
CA TYR A 201 3.91 11.77 -7.66
C TYR A 201 5.12 10.95 -8.15
N ILE A 202 5.32 9.72 -7.65
CA ILE A 202 6.38 8.83 -8.18
C ILE A 202 6.13 8.50 -9.65
N LEU A 203 4.93 8.05 -10.01
CA LEU A 203 4.57 7.67 -11.39
C LEU A 203 4.87 8.80 -12.38
N THR A 204 4.48 10.03 -12.03
CA THR A 204 4.66 11.23 -12.87
C THR A 204 6.07 11.81 -12.89
N THR A 205 6.97 11.44 -11.96
CA THR A 205 8.33 11.99 -11.87
C THR A 205 9.45 10.99 -12.11
N LYS A 206 9.19 9.69 -11.95
CA LYS A 206 10.17 8.59 -12.12
C LYS A 206 9.91 7.74 -13.36
N PHE A 207 8.65 7.60 -13.76
CA PHE A 207 8.22 6.75 -14.88
C PHE A 207 7.66 7.60 -16.03
N SER A 208 8.29 8.74 -16.29
CA SER A 208 7.88 9.72 -17.30
C SER A 208 7.82 9.09 -18.71
N GLY A 209 6.62 8.73 -19.15
CA GLY A 209 6.35 8.06 -20.43
C GLY A 209 5.56 6.75 -20.28
N THR A 210 5.58 6.13 -19.11
CA THR A 210 4.87 4.89 -18.80
C THR A 210 3.54 5.17 -18.10
N SER A 211 2.46 4.52 -18.53
CA SER A 211 1.11 4.70 -17.98
C SER A 211 0.58 3.38 -17.38
N CYS A 212 0.57 3.29 -16.04
CA CYS A 212 0.02 2.12 -15.36
C CYS A 212 -1.49 2.28 -15.09
N SER A 213 -2.33 1.60 -15.86
CA SER A 213 -3.79 1.68 -15.73
C SER A 213 -4.31 1.25 -14.36
N TYR A 214 -3.67 0.26 -13.73
CA TYR A 214 -4.00 -0.17 -12.37
C TYR A 214 -3.67 0.91 -11.33
N CYS A 215 -2.46 1.48 -11.34
CA CYS A 215 -2.11 2.56 -10.42
C CYS A 215 -3.07 3.76 -10.54
N LEU A 216 -3.51 4.10 -11.75
CA LEU A 216 -4.52 5.15 -11.97
C LEU A 216 -5.91 4.78 -11.43
N LEU A 217 -6.35 3.52 -11.59
CA LEU A 217 -7.59 3.02 -11.00
C LEU A 217 -7.56 3.10 -9.47
N SER A 218 -6.49 2.58 -8.86
CA SER A 218 -6.24 2.70 -7.42
C SER A 218 -6.23 4.15 -6.92
N VAL A 219 -5.66 5.10 -7.67
CA VAL A 219 -5.74 6.53 -7.34
C VAL A 219 -7.18 7.02 -7.36
N LEU A 220 -7.94 6.73 -8.43
CA LEU A 220 -9.35 7.15 -8.56
C LEU A 220 -10.23 6.58 -7.43
N LEU A 221 -10.03 5.32 -7.05
CA LEU A 221 -10.75 4.67 -5.95
C LEU A 221 -10.43 5.32 -4.60
N SER A 222 -9.15 5.47 -4.24
CA SER A 222 -8.73 6.11 -2.98
C SER A 222 -9.24 7.54 -2.84
N PHE A 223 -9.13 8.37 -3.88
CA PHE A 223 -9.64 9.75 -3.84
C PHE A 223 -11.17 9.79 -3.79
N SER A 224 -11.87 8.91 -4.51
CA SER A 224 -13.34 8.83 -4.45
C SER A 224 -13.83 8.45 -3.04
N LEU A 225 -13.19 7.46 -2.42
CA LEU A 225 -13.47 7.06 -1.04
C LEU A 225 -13.28 8.21 -0.05
N PHE A 226 -12.16 8.94 -0.14
CA PHE A 226 -11.87 10.09 0.72
C PHE A 226 -12.86 11.25 0.53
N LEU A 227 -13.28 11.55 -0.71
CA LEU A 227 -14.28 12.59 -0.97
C LEU A 227 -15.68 12.21 -0.44
N ILE A 228 -16.06 10.93 -0.50
CA ILE A 228 -17.31 10.43 0.07
C ILE A 228 -17.28 10.52 1.60
N THR A 229 -16.19 10.08 2.25
CA THR A 229 -16.07 10.13 3.72
C THR A 229 -15.96 11.56 4.25
N LEU A 230 -15.27 12.48 3.56
CA LEU A 230 -15.27 13.91 3.89
C LEU A 230 -16.67 14.52 3.83
N LYS A 231 -17.44 14.19 2.79
CA LYS A 231 -18.81 14.71 2.61
C LYS A 231 -19.76 14.18 3.70
N ASP A 232 -19.65 12.90 4.06
CA ASP A 232 -20.41 12.31 5.17
C ASP A 232 -20.01 12.89 6.52
N PHE A 233 -18.70 13.07 6.79
CA PHE A 233 -18.21 13.61 8.06
C PHE A 233 -18.70 15.04 8.33
N GLY A 234 -18.78 15.82 7.24
CA GLY A 234 -19.26 17.20 7.20
C GLY A 234 -18.15 18.20 7.50
N LEU A 235 -17.97 19.20 6.62
CA LEU A 235 -16.83 20.14 6.66
C LEU A 235 -16.63 20.83 8.02
N GLN A 236 -17.70 21.15 8.74
CA GLN A 236 -17.65 21.78 10.07
C GLN A 236 -17.03 20.89 11.15
N ASN A 237 -17.19 19.56 11.04
CA ASN A 237 -16.55 18.59 11.92
C ASN A 237 -15.13 18.28 11.43
N VAL A 238 -14.94 18.18 10.11
CA VAL A 238 -13.61 18.04 9.49
C VAL A 238 -12.69 19.16 9.98
N GLN A 239 -13.13 20.43 9.99
CA GLN A 239 -12.30 21.56 10.41
C GLN A 239 -11.74 21.43 11.84
N LYS A 240 -12.40 20.70 12.74
CA LYS A 240 -11.90 20.40 14.10
C LYS A 240 -10.81 19.32 14.09
N GLU A 241 -10.91 18.37 13.17
CA GLU A 241 -10.01 17.22 12.99
C GLU A 241 -8.95 17.42 11.88
N VAL A 242 -8.95 18.55 11.16
CA VAL A 242 -7.99 18.85 10.07
C VAL A 242 -6.55 18.69 10.53
N SER A 243 -6.23 19.12 11.76
CA SER A 243 -4.90 18.95 12.34
C SER A 243 -4.48 17.46 12.37
N LEU A 244 -5.38 16.59 12.83
CA LEU A 244 -5.12 15.15 12.90
C LEU A 244 -5.04 14.50 11.52
N GLN A 245 -5.91 14.91 10.58
CA GLN A 245 -5.82 14.44 9.18
C GLN A 245 -4.50 14.85 8.51
N LEU A 246 -4.04 16.08 8.71
CA LEU A 246 -2.75 16.56 8.22
C LEU A 246 -1.58 15.83 8.88
N CYS A 247 -1.67 15.53 10.19
CA CYS A 247 -0.69 14.68 10.88
C CYS A 247 -0.63 13.27 10.29
N ILE A 248 -1.78 12.63 10.03
CA ILE A 248 -1.85 11.30 9.40
C ILE A 248 -1.26 11.33 7.98
N ALA A 249 -1.68 12.28 7.14
CA ALA A 249 -1.17 12.42 5.78
C ALA A 249 0.35 12.68 5.76
N SER A 250 0.84 13.56 6.64
CA SER A 250 2.27 13.84 6.79
C SER A 250 3.05 12.62 7.28
N LEU A 251 2.50 11.86 8.24
CA LEU A 251 3.11 10.63 8.72
C LEU A 251 3.20 9.58 7.61
N VAL A 252 2.14 9.38 6.82
CA VAL A 252 2.15 8.47 5.67
C VAL A 252 3.22 8.88 4.65
N VAL A 253 3.28 10.17 4.28
CA VAL A 253 4.31 10.66 3.35
C VAL A 253 5.72 10.51 3.92
N LEU A 254 5.94 10.77 5.21
CA LEU A 254 7.24 10.57 5.88
C LEU A 254 7.62 9.09 5.93
N THR A 255 6.68 8.19 6.22
CA THR A 255 6.89 6.74 6.25
C THR A 255 7.20 6.18 4.86
N LEU A 256 6.44 6.55 3.84
CA LEU A 256 6.71 6.17 2.45
C LEU A 256 8.04 6.74 1.98
N ASN A 257 8.29 8.02 2.21
CA ASN A 257 9.57 8.63 1.88
C ASN A 257 10.74 7.98 2.62
N SER A 258 10.58 7.56 3.89
CA SER A 258 11.59 6.79 4.62
C SER A 258 11.83 5.41 4.01
N SER A 259 10.77 4.69 3.64
CA SER A 259 10.86 3.40 2.93
C SER A 259 11.65 3.55 1.62
N TYR A 260 11.25 4.48 0.74
CA TYR A 260 11.92 4.66 -0.54
C TYR A 260 13.25 5.43 -0.46
N SER A 261 13.53 6.12 0.66
CA SER A 261 14.87 6.64 0.97
C SER A 261 15.81 5.55 1.49
N ALA A 262 15.29 4.46 2.06
CA ALA A 262 16.07 3.26 2.34
C ALA A 262 16.31 2.41 1.07
N PHE A 263 15.48 2.56 0.04
CA PHE A 263 15.71 2.03 -1.32
C PHE A 263 16.49 2.98 -2.25
N ARG A 264 16.75 4.23 -1.86
CA ARG A 264 17.95 4.89 -2.39
C ARG A 264 19.12 4.02 -1.95
N PRO A 265 20.11 3.75 -2.83
CA PRO A 265 21.40 3.27 -2.36
C PRO A 265 21.81 4.21 -1.24
N VAL A 266 21.94 3.68 -0.02
CA VAL A 266 22.46 4.44 1.11
C VAL A 266 23.75 5.05 0.60
N PRO A 267 23.88 6.39 0.48
CA PRO A 267 25.19 6.97 0.30
C PRO A 267 25.94 6.48 1.53
N PRO A 268 27.00 5.68 1.38
CA PRO A 268 27.72 5.22 2.54
C PRO A 268 28.16 6.48 3.30
N ARG A 269 28.38 6.36 4.62
CA ARG A 269 28.78 7.55 5.39
C ARG A 269 30.13 8.15 4.95
N ASN A 270 30.81 7.52 3.99
CA ASN A 270 31.71 8.15 3.03
C ASN A 270 31.18 7.93 1.60
N MET A 271 31.24 8.94 0.72
CA MET A 271 30.61 8.90 -0.60
C MET A 271 31.39 8.06 -1.64
N ASP A 272 32.15 7.05 -1.19
CA ASP A 272 33.20 6.36 -1.96
C ASP A 272 33.01 4.83 -2.02
N ASP A 273 31.95 4.29 -1.39
CA ASP A 273 31.73 2.85 -1.24
C ASP A 273 30.37 2.38 -1.81
N VAL A 274 30.03 2.83 -3.03
CA VAL A 274 29.15 2.01 -3.88
C VAL A 274 30.04 0.95 -4.50
N ASN A 275 29.90 -0.29 -4.06
CA ASN A 275 30.65 -1.44 -4.57
C ASN A 275 29.69 -2.60 -4.80
N LEU A 276 29.32 -2.83 -6.05
CA LEU A 276 28.59 -4.02 -6.49
C LEU A 276 29.62 -5.03 -7.02
N PRO A 277 29.90 -6.14 -6.30
CA PRO A 277 30.69 -7.21 -6.86
C PRO A 277 29.96 -7.85 -8.05
N TYR A 278 30.72 -8.30 -9.05
CA TYR A 278 30.16 -9.03 -10.18
C TYR A 278 29.45 -10.30 -9.72
N PHE A 279 28.25 -10.54 -10.24
CA PHE A 279 27.51 -11.78 -10.08
C PHE A 279 26.89 -12.20 -11.42
N THR A 280 26.57 -13.48 -11.58
CA THR A 280 25.85 -13.98 -12.77
C THR A 280 24.45 -14.40 -12.38
N THR A 281 23.46 -13.98 -13.17
CA THR A 281 22.09 -14.48 -13.09
C THR A 281 21.94 -15.73 -13.94
N GLU A 282 21.38 -16.79 -13.35
CA GLU A 282 21.08 -18.03 -14.05
C GLU A 282 19.72 -17.90 -14.76
N ILE A 283 19.70 -18.16 -16.07
CA ILE A 283 18.47 -18.17 -16.87
C ILE A 283 17.77 -19.51 -16.64
N THR A 284 16.51 -19.46 -16.22
CA THR A 284 15.77 -20.64 -15.75
C THR A 284 14.67 -21.12 -16.70
N THR A 285 14.20 -20.26 -17.60
CA THR A 285 13.22 -20.68 -18.62
C THR A 285 13.83 -21.59 -19.68
N PRO A 286 13.10 -22.61 -20.17
CA PRO A 286 13.56 -23.46 -21.28
C PRO A 286 13.43 -22.71 -22.62
N SER A 287 14.38 -22.91 -23.53
CA SER A 287 14.36 -22.25 -24.84
C SER A 287 13.31 -22.86 -25.77
N SER A 288 12.59 -22.02 -26.50
CA SER A 288 11.76 -22.48 -27.61
C SER A 288 12.62 -22.80 -28.86
N PRO A 289 12.14 -23.67 -29.78
CA PRO A 289 12.83 -23.92 -31.06
C PRO A 289 13.06 -22.65 -31.89
N TYR A 290 12.10 -21.73 -31.85
CA TYR A 290 12.22 -20.41 -32.49
C TYR A 290 13.33 -19.57 -31.84
N ALA A 291 13.37 -19.51 -30.51
CA ALA A 291 14.42 -18.77 -29.79
C ALA A 291 15.82 -19.33 -30.08
N LEU A 292 15.96 -20.65 -30.13
CA LEU A 292 17.21 -21.31 -30.52
C LEU A 292 17.65 -20.96 -31.95
N SER A 293 16.72 -20.96 -32.90
CA SER A 293 17.02 -20.64 -34.30
C SER A 293 17.41 -19.17 -34.46
N LEU A 294 16.63 -18.25 -33.86
CA LEU A 294 16.92 -16.82 -33.88
C LEU A 294 18.25 -16.49 -33.17
N ALA A 295 18.55 -17.13 -32.04
CA ALA A 295 19.82 -16.91 -31.33
C ALA A 295 21.03 -17.42 -32.12
N LYS A 296 20.90 -18.56 -32.82
CA LYS A 296 21.92 -19.05 -33.77
C LYS A 296 22.16 -18.04 -34.88
N HIS A 297 21.10 -17.56 -35.55
CA HIS A 297 21.22 -16.57 -36.63
C HIS A 297 21.85 -15.27 -36.16
N LEU A 298 21.38 -14.71 -35.03
CA LEU A 298 21.96 -13.52 -34.41
C LEU A 298 23.46 -13.70 -34.11
N ASN A 299 23.86 -14.88 -33.64
CA ASN A 299 25.28 -15.19 -33.45
C ASN A 299 26.03 -15.18 -34.80
N THR A 300 25.53 -15.92 -35.79
CA THR A 300 26.14 -16.06 -37.13
C THR A 300 26.35 -14.72 -37.83
N ILE A 301 25.40 -13.77 -37.72
CA ILE A 301 25.54 -12.42 -38.30
C ILE A 301 26.37 -11.46 -37.43
N GLY A 302 26.93 -11.91 -36.31
CA GLY A 302 27.72 -11.09 -35.39
C GLY A 302 26.89 -10.03 -34.64
N ALA A 303 25.57 -10.21 -34.52
CA ALA A 303 24.73 -9.31 -33.75
C ALA A 303 25.08 -9.40 -32.26
N LYS A 304 25.27 -8.26 -31.60
CA LYS A 304 25.73 -8.17 -30.20
C LYS A 304 24.66 -7.56 -29.30
N MET A 305 24.57 -8.06 -28.08
CA MET A 305 23.74 -7.52 -27.01
C MET A 305 24.65 -6.97 -25.91
N TYR A 306 24.70 -5.66 -25.76
CA TYR A 306 25.47 -4.97 -24.72
C TYR A 306 24.60 -4.82 -23.46
N GLY A 307 25.16 -5.19 -22.31
CA GLY A 307 24.44 -5.17 -21.03
C GLY A 307 25.36 -4.96 -19.83
N ALA A 308 24.75 -4.99 -18.65
CA ALA A 308 25.44 -4.98 -17.37
C ALA A 308 24.87 -6.09 -16.47
N PHE A 309 25.69 -6.69 -15.61
CA PHE A 309 25.27 -7.83 -14.79
C PHE A 309 24.09 -7.55 -13.83
N TRP A 310 23.86 -6.28 -13.46
CA TRP A 310 22.74 -5.84 -12.61
C TRP A 310 21.50 -5.34 -13.38
N CYS A 311 21.50 -5.44 -14.71
CA CYS A 311 20.45 -4.91 -15.58
C CYS A 311 19.25 -5.88 -15.65
N SER A 312 18.10 -5.54 -15.04
CA SER A 312 16.88 -6.35 -15.07
C SER A 312 16.41 -6.66 -16.50
N HIS A 313 16.26 -5.62 -17.33
CA HIS A 313 15.90 -5.74 -18.75
C HIS A 313 16.86 -6.62 -19.56
N CYS A 314 18.12 -6.72 -19.16
CA CYS A 314 19.11 -7.60 -19.80
C CYS A 314 18.91 -9.06 -19.41
N VAL A 315 18.39 -9.33 -18.21
CA VAL A 315 17.96 -10.67 -17.77
C VAL A 315 16.62 -11.02 -18.41
N GLU A 316 15.65 -10.11 -18.43
CA GLU A 316 14.33 -10.30 -19.07
C GLU A 316 14.46 -10.61 -20.58
N GLN A 317 15.35 -9.91 -21.29
CA GLN A 317 15.67 -10.22 -22.68
C GLN A 317 16.27 -11.63 -22.84
N LYS A 318 17.09 -12.10 -21.90
CA LYS A 318 17.70 -13.44 -21.93
C LYS A 318 16.68 -14.53 -21.54
N GLU A 319 15.80 -14.28 -20.57
CA GLU A 319 14.68 -15.17 -20.22
C GLU A 319 13.65 -15.28 -21.37
N LYS A 320 13.47 -14.24 -22.19
CA LYS A 320 12.69 -14.37 -23.44
C LYS A 320 13.30 -15.40 -24.40
N PHE A 321 14.63 -15.52 -24.44
CA PHE A 321 15.34 -16.54 -25.23
C PHE A 321 15.33 -17.93 -24.57
N GLY A 322 15.44 -18.00 -23.25
CA GLY A 322 15.59 -19.25 -22.51
C GLY A 322 17.05 -19.72 -22.39
N GLN A 323 17.28 -20.69 -21.52
CA GLN A 323 18.61 -21.03 -21.00
C GLN A 323 19.62 -21.45 -22.08
N GLU A 324 19.20 -22.29 -23.01
CA GLU A 324 20.04 -22.80 -24.11
C GLU A 324 20.31 -21.72 -25.17
N ALA A 325 19.28 -20.97 -25.59
CA ALA A 325 19.41 -19.94 -26.61
C ALA A 325 20.16 -18.69 -26.09
N ALA A 326 19.98 -18.31 -24.83
CA ALA A 326 20.71 -17.20 -24.22
C ALA A 326 22.23 -17.45 -24.18
N LYS A 327 22.68 -18.71 -24.06
CA LYS A 327 24.10 -19.12 -24.15
C LYS A 327 24.67 -18.97 -25.57
N LEU A 328 23.83 -18.87 -26.59
CA LEU A 328 24.24 -18.66 -27.98
C LEU A 328 24.34 -17.18 -28.36
N LEU A 329 23.83 -16.25 -27.55
CA LEU A 329 23.89 -14.83 -27.86
C LEU A 329 25.32 -14.27 -27.69
N ASN A 330 25.75 -13.40 -28.60
CA ASN A 330 26.97 -12.60 -28.41
C ASN A 330 26.71 -11.47 -27.40
N TYR A 331 26.55 -11.84 -26.13
CA TYR A 331 26.38 -10.89 -25.03
C TYR A 331 27.73 -10.27 -24.63
N VAL A 332 27.79 -8.94 -24.60
CA VAL A 332 28.93 -8.17 -24.12
C VAL A 332 28.60 -7.61 -22.74
N GLU A 333 29.30 -8.11 -21.73
CA GLU A 333 29.24 -7.57 -20.37
C GLU A 333 30.09 -6.30 -20.29
N CYS A 334 29.46 -5.17 -20.00
CA CYS A 334 30.14 -3.88 -19.96
C CYS A 334 30.83 -3.57 -18.63
N PHE A 335 30.58 -4.37 -17.58
CA PHE A 335 31.18 -4.23 -16.25
C PHE A 335 31.59 -5.58 -15.63
N PRO A 336 32.48 -6.36 -16.28
CA PRO A 336 32.82 -7.72 -15.86
C PRO A 336 33.58 -7.79 -14.52
N ASN A 337 34.14 -6.66 -14.06
CA ASN A 337 34.91 -6.56 -12.82
C ASN A 337 34.09 -6.01 -11.64
N GLY A 338 32.76 -5.97 -11.76
CA GLY A 338 31.88 -5.29 -10.80
C GLY A 338 31.71 -3.80 -11.13
N PHE A 339 30.89 -3.12 -10.34
CA PHE A 339 30.64 -1.68 -10.49
C PHE A 339 30.89 -0.93 -9.19
N SER A 340 31.73 0.09 -9.26
CA SER A 340 31.94 1.04 -8.18
C SER A 340 32.11 2.47 -8.69
N LYS A 341 32.15 3.44 -7.77
CA LYS A 341 32.33 4.85 -8.10
C LYS A 341 33.67 5.05 -8.82
N GLY A 342 33.60 5.44 -10.09
CA GLY A 342 34.78 5.64 -10.94
C GLY A 342 35.19 4.42 -11.76
N THR A 343 34.49 3.28 -11.64
CA THR A 343 34.62 2.18 -12.59
C THR A 343 34.33 2.70 -13.99
N LYS A 344 35.31 2.54 -14.90
CA LYS A 344 35.10 2.77 -16.32
C LYS A 344 34.43 1.54 -16.91
N MET A 345 33.42 1.78 -17.73
CA MET A 345 32.82 0.76 -18.57
C MET A 345 33.87 0.16 -19.51
N GLU A 346 33.72 -1.11 -19.89
CA GLU A 346 34.68 -1.77 -20.77
C GLU A 346 34.83 -1.07 -22.12
N LYS A 347 36.05 -1.14 -22.67
CA LYS A 347 36.43 -0.36 -23.86
C LYS A 347 35.52 -0.66 -25.05
N GLU A 348 35.18 -1.93 -25.26
CA GLU A 348 34.29 -2.35 -26.36
C GLU A 348 32.89 -1.73 -26.27
N CYS A 349 32.39 -1.45 -25.06
CA CYS A 349 31.12 -0.77 -24.84
C CYS A 349 31.23 0.75 -25.01
N LEU A 350 32.37 1.34 -24.61
CA LEU A 350 32.65 2.77 -24.79
C LEU A 350 32.80 3.13 -26.28
N ASP A 351 33.54 2.32 -27.04
CA ASP A 351 33.81 2.55 -28.47
C ASP A 351 32.53 2.48 -29.33
N VAL A 352 31.49 1.75 -28.89
CA VAL A 352 30.17 1.69 -29.53
C VAL A 352 29.28 2.90 -29.17
N GLY A 353 29.57 3.57 -28.05
CA GLY A 353 28.78 4.70 -27.54
C GLY A 353 27.35 4.28 -27.20
N ILE A 354 27.19 3.27 -26.35
CA ILE A 354 25.87 2.86 -25.83
C ILE A 354 25.37 3.87 -24.78
N GLU A 355 24.08 4.22 -24.85
CA GLU A 355 23.45 5.20 -23.94
C GLU A 355 22.73 4.55 -22.76
N GLY A 356 22.41 3.25 -22.86
CA GLY A 356 21.68 2.49 -21.86
C GLY A 356 21.72 0.99 -22.11
N PHE A 357 21.08 0.23 -21.22
CA PHE A 357 21.09 -1.24 -21.24
C PHE A 357 19.67 -1.82 -21.24
N PRO A 358 19.43 -2.93 -21.98
CA PRO A 358 20.32 -3.49 -22.99
C PRO A 358 20.43 -2.57 -24.22
N THR A 359 21.51 -2.69 -24.99
CA THR A 359 21.60 -2.13 -26.35
C THR A 359 21.98 -3.24 -27.32
N TRP A 360 21.18 -3.43 -28.36
CA TRP A 360 21.47 -4.34 -29.47
C TRP A 360 22.24 -3.61 -30.57
N VAL A 361 23.26 -4.27 -31.12
CA VAL A 361 23.95 -3.84 -32.35
C VAL A 361 23.76 -4.93 -33.38
N ILE A 362 22.97 -4.64 -34.42
CA ILE A 362 22.57 -5.61 -35.46
C ILE A 362 22.90 -4.99 -36.81
N LYS A 363 23.80 -5.63 -37.59
CA LYS A 363 24.30 -5.12 -38.89
C LYS A 363 24.83 -3.66 -38.84
N GLY A 364 25.31 -3.22 -37.67
CA GLY A 364 25.81 -1.86 -37.42
C GLY A 364 24.76 -0.87 -36.90
N GLU A 365 23.47 -1.19 -36.93
CA GLU A 365 22.42 -0.36 -36.33
C GLU A 365 22.35 -0.58 -34.81
N LYS A 366 22.29 0.51 -34.03
CA LYS A 366 22.07 0.47 -32.59
C LYS A 366 20.57 0.55 -32.29
N LYS A 367 20.06 -0.37 -31.46
CA LYS A 367 18.68 -0.40 -30.97
C LYS A 367 18.69 -0.51 -29.45
N SER A 368 18.13 0.48 -28.76
CA SER A 368 18.15 0.59 -27.30
C SER A 368 16.93 -0.10 -26.68
N GLY A 369 17.11 -0.68 -25.50
CA GLY A 369 16.08 -1.38 -24.75
C GLY A 369 15.85 -2.82 -25.20
N GLU A 370 14.87 -3.47 -24.58
CA GLU A 370 14.45 -4.81 -24.95
C GLU A 370 13.68 -4.82 -26.27
N LEU A 371 13.94 -5.84 -27.08
CA LEU A 371 13.34 -6.02 -28.39
C LEU A 371 12.51 -7.30 -28.42
N LYS A 372 11.38 -7.24 -29.11
CA LYS A 372 10.57 -8.43 -29.40
C LYS A 372 11.30 -9.31 -30.40
N PHE A 373 11.00 -10.61 -30.37
CA PHE A 373 11.50 -11.57 -31.36
C PHE A 373 11.22 -11.18 -32.80
N SER A 374 10.05 -10.57 -33.08
CA SER A 374 9.73 -10.03 -34.41
C SER A 374 10.67 -8.90 -34.83
N GLU A 375 11.01 -7.99 -33.91
CA GLU A 375 11.87 -6.83 -34.16
C GLU A 375 13.34 -7.27 -34.32
N LEU A 376 13.79 -8.26 -33.53
CA LEU A 376 15.08 -8.92 -33.69
C LEU A 376 15.17 -9.67 -35.03
N ALA A 377 14.12 -10.40 -35.41
CA ALA A 377 14.06 -11.13 -36.68
C ALA A 377 14.11 -10.17 -37.89
N GLU A 378 13.28 -9.13 -37.89
CA GLU A 378 13.25 -8.09 -38.92
C GLU A 378 14.62 -7.40 -39.06
N SER A 379 15.22 -6.97 -37.95
CA SER A 379 16.53 -6.29 -37.94
C SER A 379 17.68 -7.20 -38.41
N SER A 380 17.63 -8.48 -38.02
CA SER A 380 18.64 -9.47 -38.42
C SER A 380 18.39 -10.06 -39.80
N GLY A 381 17.21 -9.88 -40.39
CA GLY A 381 16.78 -10.56 -41.62
C GLY A 381 16.60 -12.07 -41.43
N PHE A 382 16.27 -12.52 -40.22
CA PHE A 382 15.95 -13.91 -39.91
C PHE A 382 14.65 -14.33 -40.60
N THR A 383 14.62 -15.52 -41.20
CA THR A 383 13.42 -16.06 -41.85
C THR A 383 12.92 -17.31 -41.13
N SER A 384 11.59 -17.44 -40.98
CA SER A 384 11.00 -18.56 -40.22
C SER A 384 11.29 -19.94 -40.81
N ASP A 385 11.69 -20.03 -42.08
CA ASP A 385 12.03 -21.28 -42.76
C ASP A 385 13.26 -21.96 -42.13
N GLU A 386 14.16 -21.19 -41.50
CA GLU A 386 15.35 -21.65 -40.77
C GLU A 386 15.01 -22.47 -39.51
N VAL A 387 13.78 -22.35 -38.98
CA VAL A 387 13.27 -23.19 -37.88
C VAL A 387 13.09 -24.65 -38.32
N THR A 388 12.84 -24.89 -39.62
CA THR A 388 12.61 -26.23 -40.15
C THR A 388 13.89 -27.06 -40.16
N GLN A 389 14.99 -26.49 -40.66
CA GLN A 389 16.30 -27.16 -40.75
C GLN A 389 16.89 -27.54 -39.39
N SER A 390 16.57 -26.80 -38.34
CA SER A 390 17.04 -27.09 -36.98
C SER A 390 16.27 -28.24 -36.29
N THR A 391 15.19 -28.74 -36.92
CA THR A 391 14.42 -29.91 -36.44
C THR A 391 14.90 -31.22 -37.09
N GLU A 392 15.36 -31.20 -38.35
CA GLU A 392 15.84 -32.40 -39.07
C GLU A 392 17.21 -32.91 -38.60
N VAL A 393 18.05 -32.06 -37.98
CA VAL A 393 19.42 -32.42 -37.54
C VAL A 393 19.43 -33.11 -36.15
N VAL A 394 18.26 -33.48 -35.60
CA VAL A 394 18.11 -34.11 -34.27
C VAL A 394 17.46 -35.52 -34.36
N GLN A 395 17.50 -36.16 -35.54
CA GLN A 395 17.10 -37.56 -35.75
C GLN A 395 18.30 -38.48 -36.03
#